data_AF-A0A6F8TVR8-F1
#
_entry.id   AF-A0A6F8TVR8-F1
#
_cell.length_a   1.000
_cell.length_b   1.000
_cell.length_c   1.000
_cell.angle_alpha   90.00
_cell.angle_beta   90.00
_cell.angle_gamma   90.00
#
_symmetry.space_group_name_H-M   'P 1'
#
loop_
_entity.id
_entity.type
_entity.pdbx_description
1 polymer ?
#
loop_
_entity_poly.entity_id
_entity_poly.type
_entity_poly.pdbx_seq_one_letter_code
_entity_poly.pdbx_strand_id
1 'polypeptide(L)'
;MTGNTIHRLMERLKAKTSDNRGITLIELLVTLTISSILLPVTYGAIITGYKVYEKVSIDTQLREDADYVSAMVMKNLYSYPFDSVEGCAPDSTSCITFVNNTEKKVTPYSGKSFYEVEDGAIQQDAQTLQLVQVGDKHQWSFNGVILETPSDFTGSTVSTSCTASPCKDAMITLHFDVSHPHFDKTLQLESNFGF
;
A
#
# COMPACT_ATOMS: atom_id res chain seq x y z
N MET A 1 -16.78 16.80 -63.97
CA MET A 1 -17.71 15.65 -64.02
C MET A 1 -18.15 15.19 -62.61
N THR A 2 -18.24 16.10 -61.63
CA THR A 2 -18.40 15.76 -60.18
C THR A 2 -19.57 16.49 -59.49
N GLY A 3 -20.23 17.44 -60.16
CA GLY A 3 -21.37 18.17 -59.57
C GLY A 3 -22.69 17.39 -59.59
N ASN A 4 -22.88 16.48 -60.55
CA ASN A 4 -24.15 15.79 -60.75
C ASN A 4 -24.39 14.64 -59.75
N THR A 5 -23.32 14.08 -59.18
CA THR A 5 -23.39 13.04 -58.15
C THR A 5 -23.71 13.62 -56.77
N ILE A 6 -23.13 14.79 -56.42
CA ILE A 6 -23.40 15.47 -55.14
C ILE A 6 -24.85 15.95 -55.09
N HIS A 7 -25.36 16.54 -56.19
CA HIS A 7 -26.74 16.99 -56.26
C HIS A 7 -27.74 15.83 -56.08
N ARG A 8 -27.44 14.66 -56.66
CA ARG A 8 -28.28 13.45 -56.55
C ARG A 8 -28.24 12.83 -55.15
N LEU A 9 -27.11 12.95 -54.45
CA LEU A 9 -26.94 12.46 -53.09
C LEU A 9 -27.66 13.37 -52.08
N MET A 10 -27.60 14.69 -52.32
CA MET A 10 -28.31 15.70 -51.54
C MET A 10 -29.83 15.61 -51.74
N GLU A 11 -30.29 15.34 -52.96
CA GLU A 11 -31.70 15.02 -53.28
C GLU A 11 -32.19 13.76 -52.56
N ARG A 12 -31.38 12.69 -52.50
CA ARG A 12 -31.72 11.46 -51.78
C ARG A 12 -31.78 11.66 -50.27
N LEU A 13 -30.89 12.48 -49.71
CA LEU A 13 -30.91 12.83 -48.29
C LEU A 13 -32.13 13.71 -47.96
N LYS A 14 -32.47 14.67 -48.84
CA LYS A 14 -33.65 15.53 -48.72
C LYS A 14 -34.97 14.76 -48.83
N ALA A 15 -35.02 13.75 -49.71
CA ALA A 15 -36.18 12.86 -49.83
C ALA A 15 -36.32 11.95 -48.60
N LYS A 16 -35.21 11.53 -47.98
CA LYS A 16 -35.23 10.70 -46.76
C LYS A 16 -35.59 11.49 -45.50
N THR A 17 -35.28 12.78 -45.43
CA THR A 17 -35.75 13.67 -44.35
C THR A 17 -37.16 14.22 -44.58
N SER A 18 -37.69 14.10 -45.81
CA SER A 18 -39.05 14.50 -46.19
C SER A 18 -40.06 13.33 -46.19
N ASP A 19 -39.65 12.13 -45.76
CA ASP A 19 -40.58 11.04 -45.47
C ASP A 19 -41.32 11.40 -44.19
N ASN A 20 -42.58 11.83 -44.33
CA ASN A 20 -43.46 12.36 -43.28
C ASN A 20 -43.90 11.31 -42.23
N ARG A 21 -43.14 10.21 -42.06
CA ARG A 21 -43.25 9.31 -40.91
C ARG A 21 -42.57 9.98 -39.71
N GLY A 22 -43.16 11.07 -39.22
CA GLY A 22 -42.78 11.67 -37.96
C GLY A 22 -42.93 10.67 -36.81
N ILE A 23 -42.12 10.82 -35.77
CA ILE A 23 -42.26 10.03 -34.53
C ILE A 23 -43.68 10.21 -34.04
N THR A 24 -44.41 9.11 -33.84
CA THR A 24 -45.77 9.21 -33.34
C THR A 24 -45.74 9.66 -31.88
N LEU A 25 -46.68 10.51 -31.46
CA LEU A 25 -46.71 11.03 -30.08
C LEU A 25 -46.80 9.90 -29.04
N ILE A 26 -47.44 8.78 -29.41
CA ILE A 26 -47.53 7.59 -28.58
C ILE A 26 -46.18 6.88 -28.43
N GLU A 27 -45.39 6.78 -29.50
CA GLU A 27 -44.07 6.14 -29.46
C GLU A 27 -43.11 6.92 -28.54
N LEU A 28 -43.12 8.26 -28.65
CA LEU A 28 -42.33 9.11 -27.77
C LEU A 28 -42.77 8.98 -26.29
N LEU A 29 -44.08 8.98 -26.03
CA LEU A 29 -44.62 8.78 -24.68
C LEU A 29 -44.19 7.44 -24.09
N VAL A 30 -44.30 6.36 -24.85
CA VAL A 30 -43.90 5.00 -24.42
C VAL A 30 -42.39 4.93 -24.16
N THR A 31 -41.56 5.55 -25.00
CA THR A 31 -40.11 5.57 -24.75
C THR A 31 -39.74 6.38 -23.50
N LEU A 32 -40.43 7.49 -23.23
CA LEU A 32 -40.20 8.31 -22.05
C LEU A 32 -40.65 7.61 -20.76
N THR A 33 -41.78 6.90 -20.80
CA THR A 33 -42.28 6.14 -19.65
C THR A 33 -41.39 4.94 -19.33
N ILE A 34 -40.89 4.23 -20.33
CA ILE A 34 -39.93 3.14 -20.10
C ILE A 34 -38.60 3.71 -19.58
N SER A 35 -38.11 4.81 -20.16
CA SER A 35 -36.86 5.44 -19.73
C SER A 35 -36.94 6.02 -18.32
N SER A 36 -38.08 6.57 -17.92
CA SER A 36 -38.26 7.13 -16.57
C SER A 36 -38.20 6.07 -15.47
N ILE A 37 -38.49 4.81 -15.79
CA ILE A 37 -38.34 3.67 -14.88
C ILE A 37 -36.91 3.13 -14.90
N LEU A 38 -36.29 3.01 -16.08
CA LEU A 38 -34.97 2.39 -16.24
C LEU A 38 -33.81 3.28 -15.81
N LEU A 39 -33.88 4.58 -16.10
CA LEU A 39 -32.78 5.52 -15.81
C LEU A 39 -32.47 5.62 -14.30
N PRO A 40 -33.45 5.75 -13.39
CA PRO A 40 -33.16 5.79 -11.96
C PRO A 40 -32.51 4.51 -11.44
N VAL A 41 -32.93 3.35 -11.93
CA VAL A 41 -32.39 2.04 -11.51
C VAL A 41 -30.93 1.90 -11.94
N THR A 42 -30.64 2.18 -13.21
CA THR A 42 -29.28 2.12 -13.75
C THR A 42 -28.36 3.16 -13.10
N TYR A 43 -28.84 4.39 -12.93
CA TYR A 43 -28.10 5.45 -12.26
C TYR A 43 -27.78 5.13 -10.81
N GLY A 44 -28.74 4.58 -10.06
CA GLY A 44 -28.53 4.12 -8.69
C GLY A 44 -27.48 3.01 -8.59
N ALA A 45 -27.51 2.05 -9.50
CA ALA A 45 -26.51 0.99 -9.58
C ALA A 45 -25.11 1.56 -9.88
N ILE A 46 -24.98 2.49 -10.83
CA ILE A 46 -23.71 3.12 -11.18
C ILE A 46 -23.13 3.91 -10.00
N ILE A 47 -23.92 4.74 -9.32
CA ILE A 47 -23.44 5.49 -8.15
C ILE A 47 -22.96 4.54 -7.05
N THR A 48 -23.74 3.50 -6.78
CA THR A 48 -23.38 2.52 -5.74
C THR A 48 -22.09 1.80 -6.11
N GLY A 49 -21.96 1.38 -7.36
CA GLY A 49 -20.74 0.77 -7.89
C GLY A 49 -19.53 1.69 -7.76
N TYR A 50 -19.68 2.97 -8.12
CA TYR A 50 -18.61 3.96 -8.00
C TYR A 50 -18.15 4.14 -6.55
N LYS A 51 -19.08 4.30 -5.60
CA LYS A 51 -18.75 4.48 -4.17
C LYS A 51 -18.04 3.25 -3.59
N VAL A 52 -18.48 2.06 -3.98
CA VAL A 52 -17.83 0.81 -3.54
C VAL A 52 -16.42 0.72 -4.13
N TYR A 53 -16.26 1.04 -5.42
CA TYR A 53 -14.97 1.05 -6.08
C TYR A 53 -14.00 2.03 -5.40
N GLU A 54 -14.43 3.27 -5.15
CA GLU A 54 -13.63 4.29 -4.47
C GLU A 54 -13.17 3.81 -3.08
N LYS A 55 -14.11 3.28 -2.27
CA LYS A 55 -13.79 2.76 -0.94
C LYS A 55 -12.75 1.63 -0.99
N VAL A 56 -12.94 0.66 -1.88
CA VAL A 56 -12.02 -0.47 -2.03
C VAL A 56 -10.65 0.01 -2.52
N SER A 57 -10.63 0.93 -3.49
CA SER A 57 -9.39 1.48 -4.04
C SER A 57 -8.57 2.24 -2.99
N ILE A 58 -9.22 3.00 -2.10
CA ILE A 58 -8.55 3.67 -0.97
C ILE A 58 -7.97 2.65 0.01
N ASP A 59 -8.74 1.62 0.37
CA ASP A 59 -8.29 0.57 1.29
C ASP A 59 -7.12 -0.23 0.73
N THR A 60 -7.13 -0.51 -0.56
CA THR A 60 -6.02 -1.16 -1.25
C THR A 60 -4.75 -0.30 -1.20
N GLN A 61 -4.85 1.01 -1.50
CA GLN A 61 -3.68 1.90 -1.45
C GLN A 61 -3.07 1.99 -0.04
N LEU A 62 -3.89 2.19 0.99
CA LEU A 62 -3.40 2.26 2.39
C LEU A 62 -2.75 0.94 2.83
N ARG A 63 -3.29 -0.19 2.38
CA ARG A 63 -2.74 -1.52 2.65
C ARG A 63 -1.43 -1.76 1.92
N GLU A 64 -1.34 -1.39 0.65
CA GLU A 64 -0.12 -1.51 -0.15
C GLU A 64 1.04 -0.71 0.47
N ASP A 65 0.77 0.48 0.98
CA ASP A 65 1.78 1.30 1.69
C ASP A 65 2.27 0.62 2.99
N ALA A 66 1.35 0.04 3.78
CA ALA A 66 1.71 -0.69 4.99
C ALA A 66 2.48 -1.99 4.69
N ASP A 67 2.07 -2.71 3.64
CA ASP A 67 2.72 -3.93 3.18
C ASP A 67 4.12 -3.63 2.64
N TYR A 68 4.30 -2.50 1.93
CA TYR A 68 5.61 -2.03 1.49
C TYR A 68 6.55 -1.75 2.68
N VAL A 69 6.07 -1.04 3.70
CA VAL A 69 6.85 -0.80 4.93
C VAL A 69 7.20 -2.12 5.60
N SER A 70 6.23 -3.03 5.78
CA SER A 70 6.46 -4.35 6.35
C SER A 70 7.49 -5.17 5.59
N ALA A 71 7.42 -5.19 4.26
CA ALA A 71 8.35 -5.90 3.40
C ALA A 71 9.76 -5.31 3.48
N MET A 72 9.88 -3.98 3.56
CA MET A 72 11.16 -3.32 3.73
C MET A 72 11.76 -3.57 5.11
N VAL A 73 10.96 -3.54 6.18
CA VAL A 73 11.41 -3.91 7.53
C VAL A 73 11.91 -5.35 7.51
N MET A 74 11.12 -6.29 7.00
CA MET A 74 11.50 -7.70 6.90
C MET A 74 12.80 -7.91 6.10
N LYS A 75 12.93 -7.25 4.94
CA LYS A 75 14.12 -7.29 4.11
C LYS A 75 15.36 -6.85 4.90
N ASN A 76 15.25 -5.74 5.63
CA ASN A 76 16.36 -5.24 6.43
C ASN A 76 16.68 -6.17 7.59
N LEU A 77 15.66 -6.68 8.29
CA LEU A 77 15.77 -7.66 9.37
C LEU A 77 16.59 -8.88 8.95
N TYR A 78 16.25 -9.48 7.80
CA TYR A 78 16.94 -10.68 7.32
C TYR A 78 18.28 -10.40 6.63
N SER A 79 18.56 -9.16 6.26
CA SER A 79 19.86 -8.77 5.71
C SER A 79 20.90 -8.46 6.79
N TYR A 80 20.44 -8.19 8.02
CA TYR A 80 21.29 -7.80 9.13
C TYR A 80 21.40 -8.95 10.13
N PRO A 81 22.62 -9.45 10.43
CA PRO A 81 22.80 -10.42 11.50
C PRO A 81 22.70 -9.67 12.84
N PHE A 82 21.65 -9.91 13.62
CA PHE A 82 21.51 -9.37 14.98
C PHE A 82 21.31 -10.50 15.99
N ASP A 83 21.73 -10.28 17.22
CA ASP A 83 21.65 -11.26 18.30
C ASP A 83 20.50 -10.97 19.27
N SER A 84 20.12 -9.70 19.41
CA SER A 84 19.08 -9.27 20.33
C SER A 84 18.34 -8.02 19.85
N VAL A 85 17.12 -7.85 20.35
CA VAL A 85 16.32 -6.64 20.13
C VAL A 85 16.06 -5.96 21.46
N GLU A 86 16.21 -4.63 21.46
CA GLU A 86 16.04 -3.77 22.62
C GLU A 86 15.16 -2.56 22.26
N GLY A 87 14.43 -2.02 23.24
CA GLY A 87 13.72 -0.76 23.08
C GLY A 87 14.69 0.41 22.96
N CYS A 88 14.32 1.45 22.21
CA CYS A 88 15.16 2.65 22.12
C CYS A 88 15.11 3.47 23.42
N ALA A 89 16.23 4.12 23.76
CA ALA A 89 16.29 5.10 24.84
C ALA A 89 16.20 6.53 24.27
N PRO A 90 15.29 7.40 24.77
CA PRO A 90 14.29 7.16 25.81
C PRO A 90 13.14 6.25 25.32
N ASP A 91 12.54 5.50 26.27
CA ASP A 91 11.45 4.54 26.02
C ASP A 91 10.36 5.16 25.16
N SER A 92 10.36 4.80 23.87
CA SER A 92 9.41 5.27 22.89
C SER A 92 8.72 4.07 22.27
N THR A 93 7.39 4.10 22.24
CA THR A 93 6.54 3.03 21.70
C THR A 93 6.63 2.89 20.18
N SER A 94 7.47 3.70 19.51
CA SER A 94 7.60 3.75 18.06
C SER A 94 9.06 3.57 17.62
N CYS A 95 9.92 2.99 18.49
CA CYS A 95 11.32 2.73 18.17
C CYS A 95 11.85 1.42 18.79
N ILE A 96 12.57 0.64 17.98
CA ILE A 96 13.31 -0.56 18.41
C ILE A 96 14.71 -0.57 17.81
N THR A 97 15.65 -1.17 18.54
CA THR A 97 17.06 -1.31 18.16
C THR A 97 17.45 -2.78 18.05
N PHE A 98 18.05 -3.14 16.92
CA PHE A 98 18.64 -4.45 16.65
C PHE A 98 20.12 -4.39 16.99
N VAL A 99 20.54 -5.20 17.96
CA VAL A 99 21.92 -5.20 18.46
C VAL A 99 22.62 -6.47 18.00
N ASN A 100 23.79 -6.29 17.39
CA ASN A 100 24.68 -7.38 17.03
C ASN A 100 25.94 -7.34 17.91
N ASN A 101 26.19 -8.43 18.63
CA ASN A 101 27.30 -8.58 19.56
C ASN A 101 28.31 -9.63 19.07
N THR A 102 27.97 -10.44 18.08
CA THR A 102 28.80 -11.54 17.58
C THR A 102 28.98 -11.51 16.06
N GLU A 103 30.18 -11.87 15.60
CA GLU A 103 30.48 -12.09 14.19
C GLU A 103 30.99 -13.52 14.01
N LYS A 104 30.55 -14.19 12.94
CA LYS A 104 31.04 -15.51 12.58
C LYS A 104 32.41 -15.38 11.90
N LYS A 105 33.47 -15.79 12.58
CA LYS A 105 34.82 -15.88 12.03
C LYS A 105 35.04 -17.25 11.42
N VAL A 106 35.47 -17.26 10.16
CA VAL A 106 35.79 -18.49 9.43
C VAL A 106 37.30 -18.66 9.37
N THR A 107 37.83 -19.66 10.05
CA THR A 107 39.27 -19.97 10.07
C THR A 107 39.53 -21.32 9.41
N PRO A 108 40.66 -21.51 8.69
CA PRO A 108 40.99 -22.81 8.12
C PRO A 108 41.32 -23.81 9.22
N TYR A 109 40.60 -24.93 9.25
CA TYR A 109 40.78 -25.98 10.25
C TYR A 109 42.11 -26.69 10.02
N SER A 110 43.10 -26.38 10.87
CA SER A 110 44.38 -27.08 10.96
C SER A 110 45.08 -27.31 9.60
N GLY A 111 45.07 -26.29 8.72
CA GLY A 111 45.73 -26.32 7.41
C GLY A 111 45.11 -27.25 6.37
N LYS A 112 43.88 -27.72 6.57
CA LYS A 112 43.11 -28.54 5.61
C LYS A 112 42.10 -27.69 4.82
N SER A 113 41.46 -28.29 3.81
CA SER A 113 40.39 -27.68 3.01
C SER A 113 39.05 -27.50 3.74
N PHE A 114 39.05 -27.58 5.06
CA PHE A 114 37.86 -27.43 5.90
C PHE A 114 37.97 -26.12 6.68
N TYR A 115 36.82 -25.55 7.00
CA TYR A 115 36.72 -24.31 7.76
C TYR A 115 36.07 -24.58 9.12
N GLU A 116 36.60 -23.93 10.15
CA GLU A 116 36.00 -23.82 11.47
C GLU A 116 35.31 -22.46 11.57
N VAL A 117 34.12 -22.44 12.16
CA VAL A 117 33.34 -21.22 12.38
C VAL A 117 33.34 -20.96 13.88
N GLU A 118 33.99 -19.88 14.29
CA GLU A 118 34.05 -19.43 15.68
C GLU A 118 33.28 -18.11 15.85
N ASP A 119 32.69 -17.93 17.02
CA ASP A 119 32.03 -16.67 17.37
C ASP A 119 33.08 -15.67 17.87
N GLY A 120 33.32 -14.62 17.09
CA GLY A 120 34.11 -13.47 17.50
C GLY A 120 33.23 -12.40 18.12
N ALA A 121 33.60 -11.85 19.28
CA ALA A 121 32.92 -10.67 19.82
C ALA A 121 33.22 -9.44 18.94
N ILE A 122 32.19 -8.66 18.61
CA ILE A 122 32.31 -7.38 17.90
C ILE A 122 31.96 -6.21 18.81
N GLN A 123 32.50 -5.04 18.48
CA GLN A 123 32.16 -3.78 19.13
C GLN A 123 30.84 -3.27 18.55
N GLN A 124 29.75 -3.53 19.28
CA GLN A 124 28.38 -2.99 19.11
C GLN A 124 28.06 -2.44 17.72
N ASP A 125 27.55 -3.31 16.85
CA ASP A 125 26.83 -2.89 15.64
C ASP A 125 25.34 -2.85 15.96
N ALA A 126 24.68 -1.75 15.62
CA ALA A 126 23.27 -1.54 15.96
C ALA A 126 22.53 -0.84 14.83
N GLN A 127 21.33 -1.34 14.51
CA GLN A 127 20.42 -0.75 13.55
C GLN A 127 19.10 -0.42 14.21
N THR A 128 18.48 0.70 13.84
CA THR A 128 17.26 1.19 14.50
C THR A 128 16.09 1.24 13.52
N LEU A 129 14.94 0.74 13.96
CA LEU A 129 13.66 0.99 13.29
C LEU A 129 12.87 1.99 14.13
N GLN A 130 12.48 3.10 13.52
CA GLN A 130 11.80 4.17 14.23
C GLN A 130 10.81 4.91 13.34
N LEU A 131 9.75 5.42 13.96
CA LEU A 131 8.84 6.37 13.32
C LEU A 131 9.41 7.80 13.44
N VAL A 132 9.61 8.46 12.30
CA VAL A 132 10.17 9.82 12.23
C VAL A 132 9.21 10.77 11.55
N GLN A 133 9.19 12.03 12.00
CA GLN A 133 8.45 13.08 11.32
C GLN A 133 9.26 13.62 10.14
N VAL A 134 8.67 13.60 8.95
CA VAL A 134 9.24 14.10 7.69
C VAL A 134 8.28 15.11 7.09
N GLY A 135 8.53 16.40 7.34
CA GLY A 135 7.59 17.46 7.03
C GLY A 135 6.33 17.36 7.89
N ASP A 136 5.17 17.21 7.26
CA ASP A 136 3.85 17.18 7.91
C ASP A 136 3.34 15.75 8.20
N LYS A 137 4.11 14.71 7.85
CA LYS A 137 3.72 13.30 8.03
C LYS A 137 4.76 12.51 8.79
N HIS A 138 4.34 11.42 9.44
CA HIS A 138 5.20 10.43 10.05
C HIS A 138 5.47 9.30 9.06
N GLN A 139 6.74 8.94 8.91
CA GLN A 139 7.21 7.85 8.06
C GLN A 139 8.15 6.94 8.85
N TRP A 140 8.17 5.66 8.49
CA TRP A 140 9.12 4.72 9.09
C TRP A 140 10.51 4.94 8.53
N SER A 141 11.51 4.86 9.39
CA SER A 141 12.92 4.95 9.05
C SER A 141 13.65 3.72 9.59
N PHE A 142 14.50 3.14 8.75
CA PHE A 142 15.39 2.05 9.13
C PHE A 142 16.84 2.54 9.02
N ASN A 143 17.55 2.58 10.15
CA ASN A 143 18.94 3.05 10.27
C ASN A 143 19.16 4.43 9.60
N GLY A 144 18.22 5.36 9.83
CA GLY A 144 18.22 6.71 9.24
C GLY A 144 17.74 6.80 7.78
N VAL A 145 17.47 5.68 7.11
CA VAL A 145 16.89 5.67 5.75
C VAL A 145 15.37 5.67 5.84
N ILE A 146 14.74 6.71 5.31
CA ILE A 146 13.28 6.86 5.29
C ILE A 146 12.67 5.88 4.27
N LEU A 147 11.64 5.15 4.70
CA LEU A 147 10.80 4.32 3.85
C LEU A 147 9.72 5.21 3.23
N GLU A 148 10.08 5.84 2.11
CA GLU A 148 9.21 6.82 1.44
C GLU A 148 7.89 6.20 0.97
N THR A 149 6.79 6.74 1.49
CA THR A 149 5.41 6.36 1.15
C THR A 149 4.54 7.63 1.08
N PRO A 150 3.47 7.66 0.27
CA PRO A 150 2.58 8.81 0.22
C PRO A 150 1.73 8.98 1.48
N SER A 151 1.51 7.90 2.23
CA SER A 151 0.72 7.87 3.46
C SER A 151 1.44 8.43 4.69
N ASP A 152 0.65 8.80 5.69
CA ASP A 152 1.06 9.22 7.03
C ASP A 152 0.78 8.09 8.04
N PHE A 153 1.80 7.75 8.83
CA PHE A 153 1.79 6.70 9.83
C PHE A 153 1.62 7.24 11.27
N THR A 154 1.14 8.46 11.44
CA THR A 154 0.87 9.06 12.76
C THR A 154 0.03 8.11 13.64
N GLY A 155 0.53 7.78 14.83
CA GLY A 155 -0.11 6.85 15.77
C GLY A 155 0.41 5.41 15.69
N SER A 156 1.20 5.08 14.66
CA SER A 156 1.80 3.75 14.52
C SER A 156 2.81 3.45 15.65
N THR A 157 2.82 2.21 16.10
CA THR A 157 3.68 1.75 17.20
C THR A 157 4.41 0.46 16.83
N VAL A 158 5.54 0.22 17.50
CA VAL A 158 6.29 -1.02 17.45
C VAL A 158 6.48 -1.53 18.86
N SER A 159 6.26 -2.82 19.04
CA SER A 159 6.47 -3.50 20.32
C SER A 159 7.14 -4.84 20.11
N THR A 160 7.81 -5.32 21.15
CA THR A 160 8.51 -6.60 21.14
C THR A 160 8.04 -7.42 22.33
N SER A 161 7.58 -8.65 22.09
CA SER A 161 7.31 -9.61 23.15
C SER A 161 8.38 -10.70 23.14
N CYS A 162 9.10 -10.87 24.25
CA CYS A 162 10.09 -11.91 24.46
C CYS A 162 9.87 -12.64 25.79
N THR A 163 10.35 -13.89 25.86
CA THR A 163 10.20 -14.77 27.03
C THR A 163 11.38 -14.67 28.00
N ALA A 164 12.55 -14.21 27.55
CA ALA A 164 13.77 -14.07 28.34
C ALA A 164 14.57 -12.82 27.92
N SER A 165 15.37 -12.27 28.84
CA SER A 165 16.29 -11.15 28.58
C SER A 165 17.75 -11.63 28.73
N PRO A 166 18.64 -11.39 27.74
CA PRO A 166 18.44 -10.65 26.48
C PRO A 166 17.51 -11.39 25.50
N CYS A 167 16.73 -10.62 24.74
CA CYS A 167 15.67 -11.15 23.86
C CYS A 167 16.29 -11.72 22.58
N LYS A 168 16.63 -13.02 22.64
CA LYS A 168 17.20 -13.80 21.52
C LYS A 168 16.13 -14.36 20.57
N ASP A 169 14.97 -14.70 21.13
CA ASP A 169 13.78 -15.08 20.38
C ASP A 169 12.67 -14.08 20.76
N ALA A 170 12.16 -13.33 19.80
CA ALA A 170 11.10 -12.36 20.06
C ALA A 170 10.10 -12.27 18.90
N MET A 171 8.87 -11.89 19.26
CA MET A 171 7.87 -11.46 18.30
C MET A 171 7.87 -9.93 18.25
N ILE A 172 8.16 -9.37 17.09
CA ILE A 172 8.04 -7.93 16.80
C ILE A 172 6.66 -7.69 16.24
N THR A 173 5.89 -6.85 16.90
CA THR A 173 4.55 -6.44 16.46
C THR A 173 4.58 -4.98 16.03
N LEU A 174 4.30 -4.74 14.75
CA LEU A 174 4.06 -3.42 14.19
C LEU A 174 2.56 -3.17 14.12
N HIS A 175 2.11 -2.12 14.80
CA HIS A 175 0.75 -1.60 14.66
C HIS A 175 0.80 -0.37 13.76
N PHE A 176 0.17 -0.46 12.59
CA PHE A 176 0.11 0.63 11.63
C PHE A 176 -1.23 1.34 11.72
N ASP A 177 -1.19 2.64 11.98
CA ASP A 177 -2.28 3.57 11.72
C ASP A 177 -1.93 4.34 10.45
N VAL A 178 -2.50 3.94 9.32
CA VAL A 178 -2.15 4.49 8.00
C VAL A 178 -3.26 5.39 7.50
N SER A 179 -2.93 6.64 7.21
CA SER A 179 -3.84 7.63 6.64
C SER A 179 -3.22 8.26 5.41
N HIS A 180 -4.03 8.83 4.52
CA HIS A 180 -3.53 9.45 3.29
C HIS A 180 -4.10 10.87 3.16
N PRO A 181 -3.32 11.87 2.74
CA PRO A 181 -3.78 13.28 2.73
C PRO A 181 -4.98 13.55 1.83
N HIS A 182 -5.22 12.69 0.83
CA HIS A 182 -6.35 12.82 -0.09
C HIS A 182 -7.61 12.09 0.36
N PHE A 183 -7.53 11.26 1.41
CA PHE A 183 -8.61 10.40 1.85
C PHE A 183 -8.88 10.61 3.35
N ASP A 184 -10.12 10.93 3.70
CA ASP A 184 -10.55 11.05 5.11
C ASP A 184 -10.82 9.65 5.70
N LYS A 185 -9.77 8.82 5.73
CA LYS A 185 -9.81 7.46 6.24
C LYS A 185 -8.46 7.05 6.80
N THR A 186 -8.51 6.44 7.98
CA THR A 186 -7.38 5.73 8.59
C THR A 186 -7.65 4.22 8.57
N LEU A 187 -6.66 3.45 8.15
CA LEU A 187 -6.69 2.00 8.17
C LEU A 187 -5.73 1.49 9.24
N GLN A 188 -6.25 0.64 10.12
CA GLN A 188 -5.46 0.01 11.18
C GLN A 188 -5.04 -1.39 10.72
N LEU A 189 -3.73 -1.67 10.77
CA LEU A 189 -3.15 -2.94 10.37
C LEU A 189 -2.17 -3.41 11.43
N GLU A 190 -2.01 -4.72 11.54
CA GLU A 190 -1.06 -5.34 12.46
C GLU A 190 -0.19 -6.31 11.67
N SER A 191 1.11 -6.23 11.92
CA SER A 191 2.11 -7.11 11.31
C SER A 191 3.00 -7.69 12.40
N ASN A 192 3.18 -9.02 12.37
CA ASN A 192 3.88 -9.78 13.38
C ASN A 192 5.05 -10.53 12.75
N PHE A 193 6.26 -10.34 13.28
CA PHE A 193 7.48 -10.96 12.80
C PHE A 193 8.17 -11.71 13.94
N GLY A 194 8.33 -13.02 13.77
CA GLY A 194 9.15 -13.84 14.67
C GLY A 194 10.55 -14.00 14.11
N PHE A 195 11.54 -13.94 15.00
CA PHE A 195 12.91 -14.39 14.74
C PHE A 195 13.36 -15.34 15.85
#